data_AF-A0A6C0DJE8-F1
#
_entry.id   AF-A0A6C0DJE8-F1
#
_cell.length_a   1.000
_cell.length_b   1.000
_cell.length_c   1.000
_cell.angle_alpha   90.00
_cell.angle_beta   90.00
_cell.angle_gamma   90.00
#
_symmetry.space_group_name_H-M   'P 1'
#
loop_
_entity.id
_entity.type
_entity.pdbx_description
1 polymer ?
#
loop_
_entity_poly.entity_id
_entity_poly.type
_entity_poly.pdbx_seq_one_letter_code
_entity_poly.pdbx_strand_id
1 'polypeptide(L)'
;MSIKEKPPEFFKSVKTSLKSILKHPDINTPKINEAVIKANKIVIHTLQFLKLYLLHYYENNNNSLPKISKELINSTMKILCNEKAQGRPPKQEIKELKEKLTAFYKENYQPFTQNDPLDYTHLNTVLDYLKEDVLTMYENNIQLHYV
;
A
#
# COMPACT_ATOMS: atom_id res chain seq x y z
N MET A 1 11.03 42.81 30.99
CA MET A 1 9.65 42.30 30.85
C MET A 1 9.75 40.81 30.56
N SER A 2 9.23 39.95 31.44
CA SER A 2 9.24 38.50 31.24
C SER A 2 8.23 38.14 30.13
N ILE A 3 8.69 37.47 29.08
CA ILE A 3 7.86 37.02 27.97
C ILE A 3 6.97 35.90 28.53
N LYS A 4 5.66 36.17 28.68
CA LYS A 4 4.69 35.13 29.06
C LYS A 4 4.64 34.10 27.92
N GLU A 5 5.12 32.88 28.18
CA GLU A 5 4.88 31.74 27.29
C GLU A 5 3.37 31.59 27.06
N LYS A 6 2.97 31.42 25.79
CA LYS A 6 1.59 31.07 25.46
C LYS A 6 1.26 29.74 26.14
N PRO A 7 0.14 29.63 26.86
CA PRO A 7 -0.28 28.36 27.43
C PRO A 7 -0.41 27.32 26.31
N PRO A 8 -0.07 26.03 26.57
CA PRO A 8 -0.15 24.99 25.56
C PRO A 8 -1.57 24.92 24.97
N GLU A 9 -1.67 24.88 23.64
CA GLU A 9 -2.96 24.77 22.95
C GLU A 9 -3.67 23.49 23.40
N PHE A 10 -4.81 23.66 24.08
CA PHE A 10 -5.59 22.55 24.61
C PHE A 10 -6.43 21.95 23.49
N PHE A 11 -5.93 20.91 22.81
CA PHE A 11 -6.69 20.20 21.79
C PHE A 11 -7.79 19.36 22.44
N LYS A 12 -9.06 19.74 22.21
CA LYS A 12 -10.21 18.94 22.63
C LYS A 12 -10.63 18.01 21.48
N SER A 13 -10.47 16.71 21.69
CA SER A 13 -10.98 15.69 20.76
C SER A 13 -12.45 15.41 21.04
N VAL A 14 -13.30 15.46 20.01
CA VAL A 14 -14.73 15.11 20.10
C VAL A 14 -15.00 13.97 19.14
N LYS A 15 -15.43 12.81 19.68
CA LYS A 15 -15.85 11.67 18.86
C LYS A 15 -17.20 11.99 18.21
N THR A 16 -17.28 11.89 16.90
CA THR A 16 -18.50 12.14 16.14
C THR A 16 -18.56 11.22 14.92
N SER A 17 -19.71 11.12 14.27
CA SER A 17 -19.87 10.32 13.06
C SER A 17 -19.22 11.01 11.85
N LEU A 18 -18.77 10.25 10.85
CA LEU A 18 -18.32 10.87 9.59
C LEU A 18 -19.45 11.67 8.94
N LYS A 19 -20.70 11.17 8.99
CA LYS A 19 -21.88 11.80 8.40
C LYS A 19 -22.14 13.21 8.95
N SER A 20 -21.90 13.43 10.24
CA SER A 20 -22.15 14.74 10.89
C SER A 20 -21.12 15.81 10.53
N ILE A 21 -19.95 15.43 10.02
CA ILE A 21 -18.88 16.36 9.62
C ILE A 21 -18.70 16.44 8.10
N LEU A 22 -19.34 15.53 7.36
CA LEU A 22 -19.19 15.45 5.91
C LEU A 22 -20.02 16.53 5.22
N LYS A 23 -19.35 17.42 4.48
CA LYS A 23 -20.03 18.35 3.58
C LYS A 23 -20.65 17.57 2.42
N HIS A 24 -21.85 17.93 1.99
CA HIS A 24 -22.58 17.29 0.88
C HIS A 24 -22.52 15.74 0.93
N PRO A 25 -23.18 15.10 1.93
CA PRO A 25 -23.08 13.66 2.15
C PRO A 25 -23.40 12.83 0.90
N ASP A 26 -24.44 13.20 0.15
CA ASP A 26 -24.87 12.45 -1.04
C ASP A 26 -23.81 12.40 -2.15
N ILE A 27 -22.91 13.40 -2.19
CA ILE A 27 -21.82 13.48 -3.19
C ILE A 27 -20.54 12.86 -2.65
N ASN A 28 -20.20 13.12 -1.37
CA ASN A 28 -18.88 12.77 -0.84
C ASN A 28 -18.83 11.38 -0.19
N THR A 29 -19.95 10.85 0.33
CA THR A 29 -19.99 9.49 0.88
C THR A 29 -19.63 8.43 -0.19
N PRO A 30 -20.20 8.46 -1.41
CA PRO A 30 -19.83 7.50 -2.45
C PRO A 30 -18.34 7.55 -2.82
N LYS A 31 -17.76 8.75 -2.93
CA LYS A 31 -16.34 8.94 -3.27
C LYS A 31 -15.41 8.36 -2.22
N ILE A 32 -15.72 8.58 -0.93
CA ILE A 32 -14.95 8.03 0.18
C ILE A 32 -15.06 6.50 0.17
N ASN A 33 -16.27 5.96 0.00
CA ASN A 33 -16.48 4.51 -0.05
C ASN A 33 -15.74 3.87 -1.21
N GLU A 34 -15.77 4.49 -2.40
CA GLU A 34 -15.01 4.02 -3.57
C GLU A 34 -13.51 4.02 -3.28
N ALA A 35 -12.98 5.09 -2.69
CA ALA A 35 -11.57 5.18 -2.29
C ALA A 35 -11.19 4.07 -1.28
N VAL A 36 -12.04 3.80 -0.29
CA VAL A 36 -11.84 2.74 0.71
C VAL A 36 -11.87 1.35 0.05
N ILE A 37 -12.83 1.10 -0.84
CA ILE A 37 -12.94 -0.18 -1.55
C ILE A 37 -11.69 -0.39 -2.43
N LYS A 38 -11.25 0.63 -3.16
CA LYS A 38 -10.02 0.57 -3.96
C LYS A 38 -8.80 0.28 -3.10
N ALA A 39 -8.60 1.05 -2.03
CA ALA A 39 -7.51 0.84 -1.08
C ALA A 39 -7.49 -0.61 -0.55
N ASN A 40 -8.65 -1.13 -0.14
CA ASN A 40 -8.76 -2.49 0.36
C ASN A 40 -8.40 -3.54 -0.71
N LYS A 41 -8.88 -3.37 -1.95
CA LYS A 41 -8.49 -4.26 -3.07
C LYS A 41 -6.98 -4.23 -3.30
N ILE A 42 -6.36 -3.05 -3.32
CA ILE A 42 -4.91 -2.90 -3.50
C ILE A 42 -4.15 -3.68 -2.42
N VAL A 43 -4.56 -3.58 -1.15
CA VAL A 43 -3.93 -4.32 -0.04
C VAL A 43 -4.06 -5.82 -0.24
N ILE A 44 -5.27 -6.31 -0.56
CA ILE A 44 -5.51 -7.74 -0.78
C ILE A 44 -4.59 -8.28 -1.89
N HIS A 45 -4.58 -7.63 -3.05
CA HIS A 45 -3.74 -8.07 -4.16
C HIS A 45 -2.25 -7.96 -3.84
N THR A 46 -1.84 -6.94 -3.09
CA THR A 46 -0.44 -6.79 -2.66
C THR A 46 -0.01 -7.92 -1.74
N LEU A 47 -0.81 -8.26 -0.72
CA LEU A 47 -0.51 -9.35 0.20
C LEU A 47 -0.49 -10.71 -0.50
N GLN A 48 -1.46 -10.97 -1.38
CA GLN A 48 -1.53 -12.21 -2.16
C GLN A 48 -0.33 -12.34 -3.10
N PHE A 49 0.00 -11.28 -3.83
CA PHE A 49 1.17 -11.24 -4.70
C PHE A 49 2.46 -11.47 -3.92
N LEU A 50 2.66 -10.75 -2.80
CA LEU A 50 3.86 -10.90 -1.98
C LEU A 50 3.98 -12.32 -1.44
N LYS A 51 2.88 -12.92 -0.95
CA LYS A 51 2.87 -14.31 -0.48
C LYS A 51 3.34 -15.28 -1.58
N LEU A 52 2.81 -15.16 -2.80
CA LEU A 52 3.20 -16.00 -3.92
C LEU A 52 4.65 -15.76 -4.34
N TYR A 53 5.07 -14.49 -4.39
CA TYR A 53 6.44 -14.10 -4.74
C TYR A 53 7.46 -14.66 -3.73
N LEU A 54 7.17 -14.57 -2.43
CA LEU A 54 8.03 -15.12 -1.37
C LEU A 54 8.16 -16.64 -1.48
N LEU A 55 7.06 -17.35 -1.73
CA LEU A 55 7.08 -18.80 -1.91
C LEU A 55 7.91 -19.20 -3.13
N HIS A 56 7.64 -18.58 -4.29
CA HIS A 56 8.42 -18.82 -5.50
C HIS A 56 9.91 -18.46 -5.30
N TYR A 57 10.21 -17.37 -4.60
CA TYR A 57 11.60 -16.99 -4.32
C TYR A 57 12.28 -18.05 -3.46
N TYR A 58 11.62 -18.55 -2.42
CA TYR A 58 12.14 -19.59 -1.53
C TYR A 58 12.52 -20.87 -2.30
N GLU A 59 11.61 -21.35 -3.15
CA GLU A 59 11.83 -22.56 -3.96
C GLU A 59 12.99 -22.41 -4.96
N ASN A 60 13.16 -21.22 -5.54
CA ASN A 60 14.12 -20.98 -6.62
C ASN A 60 15.46 -20.37 -6.16
N ASN A 61 15.60 -19.98 -4.89
CA ASN A 61 16.81 -19.30 -4.37
C ASN A 61 17.32 -19.99 -3.11
N ASN A 62 17.50 -21.31 -3.17
CA ASN A 62 18.11 -22.13 -2.11
C ASN A 62 17.46 -21.93 -0.74
N ASN A 63 16.13 -21.90 -0.66
CA ASN A 63 15.40 -21.75 0.60
C ASN A 63 15.71 -20.42 1.34
N SER A 64 16.16 -19.39 0.62
CA SER A 64 16.32 -18.04 1.16
C SER A 64 15.07 -17.20 0.90
N LEU A 65 14.82 -16.21 1.76
CA LEU A 65 13.74 -15.24 1.55
C LEU A 65 14.32 -13.88 1.20
N PRO A 66 13.68 -13.11 0.30
CA PRO A 66 14.09 -11.75 0.04
C PRO A 66 13.72 -10.87 1.24
N LYS A 67 14.46 -9.77 1.43
CA LYS A 67 14.11 -8.79 2.45
C LYS A 67 12.80 -8.09 2.09
N ILE A 68 11.79 -8.20 2.96
CA ILE A 68 10.54 -7.46 2.83
C ILE A 68 10.83 -6.00 3.22
N SER A 69 10.94 -5.13 2.22
CA SER A 69 11.25 -3.71 2.41
C SER A 69 10.15 -2.81 1.86
N LYS A 70 10.18 -1.54 2.26
CA LYS A 70 9.26 -0.51 1.76
C LYS A 70 9.33 -0.36 0.24
N GLU A 71 10.52 -0.49 -0.35
CA GLU A 71 10.75 -0.43 -1.78
C GLU A 71 10.10 -1.61 -2.52
N LEU A 72 10.20 -2.82 -1.95
CA LEU A 72 9.56 -4.01 -2.50
C LEU A 72 8.02 -3.86 -2.48
N ILE A 73 7.47 -3.47 -1.33
CA ILE A 73 6.02 -3.30 -1.15
C ILE A 73 5.49 -2.20 -2.08
N ASN A 74 6.13 -1.04 -2.10
CA ASN A 74 5.73 0.09 -2.96
C ASN A 74 5.83 -0.27 -4.46
N SER A 75 6.89 -0.96 -4.87
CA SER A 75 7.04 -1.42 -6.25
C SER A 75 5.94 -2.44 -6.60
N THR A 76 5.62 -3.35 -5.68
CA THR A 76 4.52 -4.32 -5.83
C THR A 76 3.17 -3.62 -5.99
N MET A 77 2.82 -2.68 -5.11
CA MET A 77 1.57 -1.92 -5.21
C MET A 77 1.45 -1.20 -6.56
N LYS A 78 2.56 -0.63 -7.06
CA LYS A 78 2.59 0.10 -8.34
C LYS A 78 2.49 -0.79 -9.57
N ILE A 79 3.10 -1.97 -9.58
CA ILE A 79 2.96 -2.90 -10.72
C ILE A 79 1.55 -3.48 -10.80
N LEU A 80 0.90 -3.71 -9.65
CA LEU A 80 -0.47 -4.20 -9.57
C LEU A 80 -1.46 -3.12 -10.02
N CYS A 81 -1.17 -1.86 -9.72
CA CYS A 81 -2.00 -0.73 -10.09
C CYS A 81 -1.43 0.01 -11.30
N ASN A 82 -1.68 -0.48 -12.52
CA ASN A 82 -1.31 0.09 -13.83
C ASN A 82 -0.67 1.50 -13.81
N GLU A 83 0.58 1.59 -13.34
CA GLU A 83 1.21 2.88 -13.04
C GLU A 83 1.37 3.69 -14.33
N LYS A 84 0.84 4.93 -14.32
CA LYS A 84 1.12 5.87 -15.41
C LYS A 84 2.56 6.35 -15.26
N ALA A 85 3.35 6.24 -16.32
CA ALA A 85 4.72 6.76 -16.36
C ALA A 85 4.69 8.30 -16.31
N GLN A 86 4.62 8.86 -15.10
CA GLN A 86 4.62 10.29 -14.85
C GLN A 86 5.65 10.65 -13.78
N GLY A 87 6.42 11.71 -14.03
CA GLY A 87 7.41 12.24 -13.11
C GLY A 87 8.85 11.82 -13.39
N ARG A 88 9.71 11.95 -12.37
CA ARG A 88 11.16 11.69 -12.47
C ARG A 88 11.43 10.20 -12.67
N PRO A 89 12.35 9.82 -13.57
CA PRO A 89 12.73 8.42 -13.74
C PRO A 89 13.26 7.83 -12.42
N PRO A 90 12.87 6.59 -12.08
CA PRO A 90 13.34 5.92 -10.89
C PRO A 90 14.85 5.62 -10.97
N LYS A 91 15.47 5.36 -9.82
CA LYS A 91 16.84 4.82 -9.77
C LYS A 91 16.90 3.48 -10.52
N GLN A 92 18.07 3.17 -11.07
CA GLN A 92 18.31 1.96 -11.85
C GLN A 92 17.90 0.68 -11.09
N GLU A 93 18.29 0.57 -9.82
CA GLU A 93 17.92 -0.57 -8.95
C GLU A 93 16.40 -0.77 -8.82
N ILE A 94 15.64 0.32 -8.69
CA ILE A 94 14.18 0.26 -8.58
C ILE A 94 13.54 -0.11 -9.91
N LYS A 95 14.15 0.31 -11.03
CA LYS A 95 13.70 -0.06 -12.36
C LYS A 95 13.86 -1.57 -12.59
N GLU A 96 15.03 -2.12 -12.29
CA GLU A 96 15.32 -3.56 -12.38
C GLU A 96 14.40 -4.38 -11.48
N LEU A 97 14.16 -3.91 -10.24
CA LEU A 97 13.20 -4.52 -9.34
C LEU A 97 11.79 -4.55 -9.95
N LYS A 98 11.32 -3.42 -10.49
CA LYS A 98 9.99 -3.34 -11.12
C LYS A 98 9.88 -4.24 -12.34
N GLU A 99 10.92 -4.34 -13.17
CA GLU A 99 10.94 -5.22 -14.33
C GLU A 99 10.81 -6.69 -13.89
N LYS A 100 11.59 -7.12 -12.89
CA LYS A 100 11.49 -8.46 -12.31
C LYS A 100 10.09 -8.76 -11.76
N LEU A 101 9.55 -7.83 -10.95
CA LEU A 101 8.21 -8.00 -10.37
C LEU A 101 7.12 -8.01 -11.44
N THR A 102 7.27 -7.22 -12.51
CA THR A 102 6.32 -7.18 -13.64
C THR A 102 6.34 -8.46 -14.45
N ALA A 103 7.53 -9.03 -14.70
CA ALA A 103 7.65 -10.34 -15.34
C ALA A 103 6.97 -11.42 -14.49
N PHE A 104 7.30 -11.45 -13.19
CA PHE A 104 6.67 -12.37 -12.24
C PHE A 104 5.15 -12.21 -12.19
N TYR A 105 4.65 -10.98 -12.17
CA TYR A 105 3.22 -10.67 -12.20
C TYR A 105 2.53 -11.30 -13.42
N LYS A 106 3.05 -11.05 -14.62
CA LYS A 106 2.45 -11.53 -15.87
C LYS A 106 2.46 -13.06 -15.98
N GLU A 107 3.55 -13.68 -15.54
CA GLU A 107 3.75 -15.13 -15.69
C GLU A 107 3.05 -15.94 -14.59
N ASN A 108 3.12 -15.48 -13.33
CA ASN A 108 2.80 -16.31 -12.16
C ASN A 108 1.56 -15.84 -11.40
N TYR A 109 1.18 -14.56 -11.48
CA TYR A 109 0.09 -14.01 -10.67
C TYR A 109 -1.15 -13.68 -11.49
N GLN A 110 -0.97 -12.92 -12.58
CA GLN A 110 -2.05 -12.47 -13.47
C GLN A 110 -2.98 -13.60 -13.93
N PRO A 111 -2.50 -14.80 -14.32
CA PRO A 111 -3.37 -15.89 -14.79
C PRO A 111 -4.38 -16.38 -13.73
N PHE A 112 -4.09 -16.18 -12.44
CA PHE A 112 -4.94 -16.62 -11.33
C PHE A 112 -5.80 -15.50 -10.75
N THR A 113 -5.71 -14.29 -11.33
CA THR A 113 -6.47 -13.13 -10.89
C THR A 113 -7.65 -12.85 -11.81
N GLN A 114 -8.70 -12.22 -11.27
CA GLN A 114 -9.74 -11.63 -12.09
C GLN A 114 -9.15 -10.41 -12.83
N ASN A 115 -9.56 -10.19 -14.08
CA ASN A 115 -9.20 -8.99 -14.85
C ASN A 115 -9.94 -7.74 -14.31
N ASP A 116 -9.72 -7.41 -13.04
CA ASP A 116 -10.19 -6.18 -12.41
C ASP A 116 -9.06 -5.15 -12.47
N PRO A 117 -9.15 -4.11 -13.31
CA PRO A 117 -8.10 -3.11 -13.41
C PRO A 117 -8.00 -2.34 -12.10
N LEU A 118 -6.84 -2.42 -11.44
CA LEU A 118 -6.54 -1.61 -10.27
C LEU A 118 -5.87 -0.30 -10.69
N ASP A 119 -6.27 0.78 -10.02
CA ASP A 119 -5.67 2.10 -10.14
C ASP A 119 -5.62 2.78 -8.77
N TYR A 120 -4.67 3.69 -8.60
CA TYR A 120 -4.48 4.46 -7.36
C TYR A 120 -4.72 5.96 -7.57
N THR A 121 -5.52 6.33 -8.57
CA THR A 121 -5.79 7.75 -8.87
C THR A 121 -6.36 8.43 -7.62
N HIS A 122 -5.76 9.56 -7.23
CA HIS A 122 -6.08 10.31 -5.99
C HIS A 122 -5.77 9.60 -4.66
N LEU A 123 -5.07 8.45 -4.68
CA LEU A 123 -4.76 7.66 -3.49
C LEU A 123 -3.27 7.66 -3.10
N ASN A 124 -2.41 8.51 -3.68
CA ASN A 124 -0.96 8.49 -3.42
C ASN A 124 -0.62 8.49 -1.91
N THR A 125 -1.19 9.42 -1.14
CA THR A 125 -0.97 9.48 0.32
C THR A 125 -1.51 8.25 1.04
N VAL A 126 -2.64 7.71 0.58
CA VAL A 126 -3.22 6.48 1.15
C VAL A 126 -2.28 5.31 0.89
N LEU A 127 -1.73 5.18 -0.32
CA LEU A 127 -0.74 4.14 -0.66
C LEU A 127 0.51 4.23 0.22
N ASP A 128 0.97 5.44 0.55
CA ASP A 128 2.10 5.61 1.45
C ASP A 128 1.82 5.06 2.86
N TYR A 129 0.62 5.28 3.40
CA TYR A 129 0.21 4.69 4.68
C TYR A 129 0.03 3.17 4.57
N LEU A 130 -0.65 2.70 3.52
CA LEU A 130 -0.86 1.26 3.30
C LEU A 130 0.46 0.49 3.17
N LYS A 131 1.48 1.10 2.57
CA LYS A 131 2.83 0.52 2.48
C LYS A 131 3.43 0.29 3.87
N GLU A 132 3.30 1.26 4.78
CA GLU A 132 3.75 1.11 6.16
C GLU A 132 2.92 0.03 6.88
N ASP A 133 1.60 0.04 6.72
CA ASP A 133 0.71 -0.96 7.32
C ASP A 133 1.07 -2.38 6.87
N VAL A 134 1.28 -2.60 5.56
CA VAL A 134 1.68 -3.91 5.02
C VAL A 134 3.04 -4.35 5.55
N LEU A 135 4.00 -3.45 5.67
CA LEU A 135 5.30 -3.77 6.27
C LEU A 135 5.13 -4.23 7.73
N THR A 136 4.41 -3.44 8.53
CA THR A 136 4.13 -3.77 9.92
C THR A 136 3.35 -5.07 10.07
N MET A 137 2.41 -5.38 9.16
CA MET A 137 1.73 -6.68 9.14
C MET A 137 2.72 -7.83 9.00
N TYR A 138 3.69 -7.76 8.09
CA TYR A 138 4.71 -8.79 7.93
C TYR A 138 5.64 -8.87 9.15
N GLU A 139 6.14 -7.73 9.64
CA GLU A 139 7.01 -7.68 10.81
C GLU A 139 6.34 -8.30 12.04
N ASN A 140 5.09 -7.92 12.33
CA ASN A 140 4.33 -8.45 13.44
C ASN A 140 4.07 -9.96 13.31
N ASN A 141 3.67 -10.43 12.12
CA ASN A 141 3.44 -11.86 11.91
C ASN A 141 4.71 -12.69 12.14
N ILE A 142 5.87 -12.19 11.69
CA ILE A 142 7.17 -12.84 11.88
C ILE A 142 7.59 -12.82 13.36
N GLN A 143 7.50 -11.66 14.02
CA GLN A 143 7.93 -11.49 15.42
C GLN A 143 7.06 -12.27 16.41
N LEU A 144 5.75 -12.35 16.14
CA LEU A 144 4.78 -12.99 17.02
C LEU A 144 4.58 -14.48 16.69
N HIS A 145 5.31 -15.01 15.70
CA HIS A 145 5.21 -16.41 15.27
C HIS A 145 3.76 -16.84 14.99
N TYR A 146 2.98 -15.96 14.38
CA TYR A 146 1.59 -16.28 14.02
C TYR A 146 1.48 -17.29 12.88
N VAL A 147 2.60 -17.59 12.20
CA VAL A 147 2.74 -18.56 11.11
C VAL A 147 3.96 -19.42 11.37
#